data_AF-A0A347AJH7-F1
#
_entry.id   AF-A0A347AJH7-F1
#
_cell.length_a   1.000
_cell.length_b   1.000
_cell.length_c   1.000
_cell.angle_alpha   90.00
_cell.angle_beta   90.00
_cell.angle_gamma   90.00
#
_symmetry.space_group_name_H-M   'P 1'
#
loop_
_entity.id
_entity.type
_entity.pdbx_description
1 polymer ?
#
loop_
_entity_poly.entity_id
_entity_poly.type
_entity_poly.pdbx_seq_one_letter_code
_entity_poly.pdbx_strand_id
1 'polypeptide(L)'
;MNIKTFLLGVIIIVLVVTTIGTVGKDQVEQKDSEQITAHGMDESELKREFNRIASLPYSQCKCREKSDLLCDFIHQHDPYSKVRTISITHKSGKYSHVFVEYEGVIFDPTCEPALYRQSWDKYNKNLDIWGFDRKQIISQGYEGVYL
;
A
#
# COMPACT_ATOMS: atom_id res chain seq x y z
N MET A 1 17.23 -28.22 51.28
CA MET A 1 16.65 -27.65 50.04
C MET A 1 16.43 -28.83 49.10
N ASN A 2 15.19 -29.29 48.97
CA ASN A 2 14.89 -30.65 48.51
C ASN A 2 14.46 -30.67 47.04
N ILE A 3 15.16 -31.50 46.27
CA ILE A 3 15.13 -31.71 44.80
C ILE A 3 13.76 -32.16 44.23
N LYS A 4 12.72 -32.25 45.07
CA LYS A 4 11.40 -32.79 44.71
C LYS A 4 10.43 -31.76 44.10
N THR A 5 10.72 -30.47 44.20
CA THR A 5 9.84 -29.40 43.68
C THR A 5 10.12 -29.00 42.23
N PHE A 6 11.19 -29.50 41.61
CA PHE A 6 11.56 -29.12 40.23
C PHE A 6 10.95 -30.03 39.15
N LEU A 7 10.35 -31.16 39.51
CA LEU A 7 9.81 -32.16 38.58
C LEU A 7 8.28 -32.16 38.44
N LEU A 8 7.56 -31.33 39.20
CA LEU A 8 6.10 -31.20 39.09
C LEU A 8 5.63 -30.16 38.06
N GLY A 9 6.54 -29.33 37.54
CA GLY A 9 6.22 -28.23 36.61
C GLY A 9 6.25 -28.59 35.12
N VAL A 10 6.60 -29.83 34.75
CA VAL A 10 6.84 -30.23 33.35
C VAL A 10 5.84 -31.29 32.84
N ILE A 11 4.86 -31.71 33.65
CA ILE A 11 3.91 -32.80 33.31
C ILE A 11 2.44 -32.31 33.18
N ILE A 12 2.22 -31.00 33.10
CA ILE A 12 0.90 -30.41 32.80
C ILE A 12 1.07 -29.49 31.59
N ILE A 13 1.09 -30.04 30.38
CA ILE A 13 0.67 -29.47 29.08
C ILE A 13 0.90 -30.60 28.04
N VAL A 14 0.39 -31.79 28.34
CA VAL A 14 0.24 -32.87 27.36
C VAL A 14 -1.11 -33.51 27.64
N LEU A 15 -2.00 -33.41 26.64
CA LEU A 15 -3.21 -34.21 26.44
C LEU A 15 -4.40 -33.95 27.39
N VAL A 16 -5.24 -32.98 27.01
CA VAL A 16 -6.69 -33.25 26.96
C VAL A 16 -7.08 -33.30 25.48
N VAL A 17 -7.27 -34.54 25.07
CA VAL A 17 -7.71 -35.05 23.78
C VAL A 17 -9.22 -34.84 23.68
N THR A 18 -9.67 -34.24 22.57
CA THR A 18 -10.91 -34.48 21.80
C THR A 18 -12.20 -34.82 22.59
N THR A 19 -13.35 -34.19 22.35
CA THR A 19 -14.22 -34.52 21.20
C THR A 19 -15.58 -33.78 21.24
N ILE A 20 -16.13 -33.50 20.04
CA ILE A 20 -17.56 -33.28 19.66
C ILE A 20 -18.20 -31.93 20.09
N GLY A 21 -18.83 -31.13 19.23
CA GLY A 21 -19.43 -31.42 17.93
C GLY A 21 -19.65 -30.19 17.03
N THR A 22 -19.97 -30.52 15.80
CA THR A 22 -20.16 -29.71 14.59
C THR A 22 -21.23 -28.63 14.68
N VAL A 23 -20.90 -27.40 14.24
CA VAL A 23 -21.86 -26.43 13.68
C VAL A 23 -21.17 -25.65 12.56
N GLY A 24 -21.79 -25.65 11.38
CA GLY A 24 -21.64 -24.58 10.39
C GLY A 24 -20.51 -24.72 9.37
N LYS A 25 -20.89 -25.11 8.15
CA LYS A 25 -20.20 -24.72 6.92
C LYS A 25 -20.07 -23.19 6.84
N ASP A 26 -19.10 -22.78 6.04
CA ASP A 26 -18.82 -21.43 5.56
C ASP A 26 -18.18 -20.53 6.61
N GLN A 27 -16.87 -20.29 6.49
CA GLN A 27 -16.32 -18.94 6.35
C GLN A 27 -14.95 -18.99 5.68
N VAL A 28 -15.00 -18.66 4.38
CA VAL A 28 -14.06 -17.79 3.67
C VAL A 28 -12.61 -18.27 3.64
N GLU A 29 -12.27 -19.02 2.58
CA GLU A 29 -11.00 -18.82 1.90
C GLU A 29 -10.83 -17.31 1.71
N GLN A 30 -9.90 -16.72 2.46
CA GLN A 30 -9.53 -15.33 2.29
C GLN A 30 -8.77 -15.19 0.96
N LYS A 31 -9.53 -15.12 -0.14
CA LYS A 31 -9.07 -14.62 -1.45
C LYS A 31 -9.02 -13.09 -1.39
N ASP A 32 -8.19 -12.53 -0.52
CA ASP A 32 -7.82 -11.12 -0.59
C ASP A 32 -6.55 -10.98 -1.42
N SER A 33 -6.71 -11.23 -2.71
CA SER A 33 -5.83 -10.68 -3.73
C SER A 33 -6.61 -10.76 -5.03
N GLU A 34 -7.54 -9.83 -5.23
CA GLU A 34 -7.80 -9.38 -6.58
C GLU A 34 -6.45 -8.89 -7.11
N GLN A 35 -5.77 -9.80 -7.80
CA GLN A 35 -4.60 -9.53 -8.59
C GLN A 35 -5.14 -8.65 -9.72
N ILE A 36 -5.25 -7.35 -9.46
CA ILE A 36 -5.59 -6.37 -10.48
C ILE A 36 -4.41 -6.36 -11.44
N THR A 37 -4.46 -7.26 -12.43
CA THR A 37 -3.53 -7.31 -13.54
C THR A 37 -3.68 -6.01 -14.30
N ALA A 38 -2.70 -5.12 -14.09
CA ALA A 38 -2.41 -4.01 -14.98
C ALA A 38 -2.44 -4.54 -16.42
N HIS A 39 -3.38 -4.06 -17.22
CA HIS A 39 -3.58 -4.56 -18.57
C HIS A 39 -2.48 -3.99 -19.48
N GLY A 40 -1.41 -4.75 -19.71
CA GLY A 40 -0.43 -4.46 -20.79
C GLY A 40 0.94 -3.92 -20.35
N MET A 41 1.13 -3.61 -19.07
CA MET A 41 2.44 -3.15 -18.56
C MET A 41 3.26 -4.31 -17.99
N ASP A 42 4.56 -4.36 -18.32
CA ASP A 42 5.51 -5.26 -17.64
C ASP A 42 5.72 -4.78 -16.20
N GLU A 43 5.24 -5.57 -15.26
CA GLU A 43 5.34 -5.31 -13.82
C GLU A 43 6.80 -5.13 -13.35
N SER A 44 7.75 -5.83 -13.97
CA SER A 44 9.19 -5.70 -13.62
C SER A 44 9.72 -4.33 -14.02
N GLU A 45 9.25 -3.83 -15.16
CA GLU A 45 9.59 -2.52 -15.70
C GLU A 45 8.92 -1.40 -14.89
N LEU A 46 7.64 -1.53 -14.54
CA LEU A 46 6.96 -0.61 -13.63
C LEU A 46 7.66 -0.53 -12.27
N LYS A 47 8.04 -1.69 -11.71
CA LYS A 47 8.74 -1.74 -10.42
C LYS A 47 10.11 -1.08 -10.49
N ARG A 48 10.87 -1.33 -11.55
CA ARG A 48 12.17 -0.72 -11.79
C ARG A 48 12.06 0.79 -11.86
N GLU A 49 11.09 1.28 -12.63
CA GLU A 49 10.91 2.72 -12.82
C GLU A 49 10.40 3.41 -11.55
N PHE A 50 9.45 2.80 -10.85
CA PHE A 50 9.02 3.27 -9.54
C PHE A 50 10.21 3.43 -8.58
N ASN A 51 11.10 2.42 -8.51
CA ASN A 51 12.27 2.49 -7.63
C ASN A 51 13.24 3.59 -8.08
N ARG A 52 13.44 3.79 -9.40
CA ARG A 52 14.25 4.88 -9.94
C ARG A 52 13.70 6.24 -9.51
N ILE A 53 12.40 6.47 -9.68
CA ILE A 53 11.71 7.72 -9.28
C ILE A 53 11.78 7.91 -7.76
N ALA A 54 11.54 6.86 -6.98
CA ALA A 54 11.63 6.90 -5.52
C ALA A 54 13.04 7.30 -5.04
N SER A 55 14.08 6.88 -5.76
CA SER A 55 15.48 7.23 -5.44
C SER A 55 15.87 8.68 -5.75
N LEU A 56 15.07 9.44 -6.52
CA LEU A 56 15.37 10.83 -6.84
C LEU A 56 15.39 11.69 -5.55
N PRO A 57 16.37 12.60 -5.37
CA PRO A 57 16.41 13.44 -4.17
C PRO A 57 15.19 14.37 -4.07
N TYR A 58 14.57 14.43 -2.88
CA TYR A 58 13.41 15.31 -2.65
C TYR A 58 13.72 16.80 -2.90
N SER A 59 14.97 17.22 -2.69
CA SER A 59 15.42 18.59 -2.97
C SER A 59 15.37 18.96 -4.46
N GLN A 60 15.35 17.97 -5.35
CA GLN A 60 15.33 18.15 -6.80
C GLN A 60 13.98 17.78 -7.42
N CYS A 61 13.27 16.81 -6.82
CA CYS A 61 12.02 16.27 -7.34
C CYS A 61 11.09 15.94 -6.16
N LYS A 62 10.08 16.77 -5.91
CA LYS A 62 9.17 16.62 -4.75
C LYS A 62 8.04 15.64 -5.09
N CYS A 63 7.12 15.46 -4.16
CA CYS A 63 6.02 14.50 -4.28
C CYS A 63 5.18 14.66 -5.55
N ARG A 64 4.95 15.90 -5.99
CA ARG A 64 4.21 16.21 -7.22
C ARG A 64 4.98 15.74 -8.44
N GLU A 65 6.22 16.21 -8.62
CA GLU A 65 7.04 15.90 -9.78
C GLU A 65 7.33 14.40 -9.88
N LYS A 66 7.58 13.72 -8.76
CA LYS A 66 7.73 12.26 -8.74
C LYS A 66 6.46 11.52 -9.15
N SER A 67 5.30 11.99 -8.71
CA SER A 67 4.01 11.39 -9.08
C SER A 67 3.70 11.61 -10.55
N ASP A 68 3.97 12.82 -11.06
CA ASP A 68 3.77 13.18 -12.46
C ASP A 68 4.68 12.32 -13.37
N LEU A 69 5.96 12.15 -13.02
CA LEU A 69 6.89 11.24 -13.73
C LEU A 69 6.39 9.79 -13.78
N LEU A 70 5.81 9.30 -12.69
CA LEU A 70 5.27 7.94 -12.64
C LEU A 70 3.99 7.83 -13.47
N CYS A 71 3.12 8.84 -13.44
CA CYS A 71 1.93 8.88 -14.30
C CYS A 71 2.29 8.95 -15.79
N ASP A 72 3.29 9.74 -16.17
CA ASP A 72 3.83 9.80 -17.53
C ASP A 72 4.30 8.42 -17.99
N PHE A 73 5.14 7.77 -17.18
CA PHE A 73 5.64 6.45 -17.48
C PHE A 73 4.51 5.43 -17.66
N ILE A 74 3.53 5.46 -16.74
CA ILE A 74 2.38 4.57 -16.81
C ILE A 74 1.57 4.81 -18.09
N HIS A 75 1.29 6.07 -18.42
CA HIS A 75 0.51 6.42 -19.60
C HIS A 75 1.22 6.08 -20.92
N GLN A 76 2.54 6.21 -20.98
CA GLN A 76 3.32 5.86 -22.19
C GLN A 76 3.27 4.37 -22.52
N HIS A 77 3.21 3.51 -21.49
CA HIS A 77 3.21 2.05 -21.65
C HIS A 77 1.79 1.45 -21.60
N ASP A 78 0.84 2.13 -20.96
CA ASP A 78 -0.56 1.72 -20.83
C ASP A 78 -1.51 2.94 -20.96
N PRO A 79 -1.70 3.45 -22.19
CA PRO A 79 -2.41 4.71 -22.44
C PRO A 79 -3.92 4.64 -22.17
N TYR A 80 -4.48 3.44 -22.05
CA TYR A 80 -5.92 3.22 -21.80
C TYR A 80 -6.24 3.02 -20.32
N SER A 81 -5.22 3.02 -19.47
CA SER A 81 -5.40 2.80 -18.05
C SER A 81 -6.00 3.97 -17.30
N LYS A 82 -6.55 3.63 -16.14
CA LYS A 82 -6.99 4.60 -15.13
C LYS A 82 -5.81 4.93 -14.24
N VAL A 83 -4.98 5.87 -14.70
CA VAL A 83 -3.92 6.49 -13.90
C VAL A 83 -4.27 7.93 -13.54
N ARG A 84 -4.01 8.33 -12.29
CA ARG A 84 -4.24 9.69 -11.79
C ARG A 84 -3.31 10.03 -10.63
N THR A 85 -2.98 11.31 -10.50
CA THR A 85 -2.37 11.85 -9.28
C THR A 85 -3.45 12.24 -8.28
N ILE A 86 -3.13 12.10 -7.01
CA ILE A 86 -4.01 12.40 -5.89
C ILE A 86 -3.26 13.32 -4.94
N SER A 87 -3.78 14.53 -4.75
CA SER A 87 -3.29 15.49 -3.77
C SER A 87 -4.17 15.45 -2.53
N ILE A 88 -3.54 15.31 -1.37
CA ILE A 88 -4.21 15.31 -0.06
C ILE A 88 -3.57 16.32 0.88
N THR A 89 -4.37 17.09 1.60
CA THR A 89 -3.89 18.12 2.54
C THR A 89 -3.72 17.55 3.95
N HIS A 90 -2.62 17.89 4.62
CA HIS A 90 -2.43 17.54 6.03
C HIS A 90 -3.46 18.28 6.90
N LYS A 91 -3.95 17.66 7.99
CA LYS A 91 -4.95 18.23 8.93
C LYS A 91 -4.55 19.60 9.48
N SER A 92 -3.26 19.92 9.50
CA SER A 92 -2.76 21.25 9.88
C SER A 92 -3.00 22.37 8.86
N GLY A 93 -3.31 22.03 7.60
CA GLY A 93 -3.40 22.95 6.47
C GLY A 93 -2.05 23.47 5.92
N LYS A 94 -0.91 23.11 6.54
CA LYS A 94 0.40 23.67 6.20
C LYS A 94 1.09 23.07 4.99
N TYR A 95 0.73 21.84 4.61
CA TYR A 95 1.33 21.16 3.47
C TYR A 95 0.36 20.13 2.90
N SER A 96 0.61 19.73 1.66
CA SER A 96 -0.07 18.65 0.96
C SER A 96 0.93 17.58 0.53
N HIS A 97 0.40 16.42 0.18
CA HIS A 97 1.15 15.29 -0.34
C HIS A 97 0.50 14.80 -1.63
N VAL A 98 1.31 14.39 -2.59
CA VAL A 98 0.85 13.87 -3.88
C VAL A 98 1.36 12.45 -4.09
N PHE A 99 0.48 11.56 -4.51
CA PHE A 99 0.77 10.17 -4.83
C PHE A 99 -0.05 9.72 -6.06
N VAL A 100 0.20 8.50 -6.56
CA VAL A 100 -0.43 7.97 -7.78
C VAL A 100 -1.41 6.86 -7.43
N GLU A 101 -2.56 6.87 -8.09
CA GLU A 101 -3.44 5.71 -8.20
C GLU A 101 -3.41 5.20 -9.64
N TYR A 102 -3.19 3.90 -9.80
CA TYR A 102 -3.21 3.22 -11.09
C TYR A 102 -3.99 1.91 -10.94
N GLU A 103 -5.07 1.77 -11.72
CA GLU A 103 -5.98 0.62 -11.67
C GLU A 103 -6.44 0.26 -10.24
N GLY A 104 -6.77 1.27 -9.43
CA GLY A 104 -7.31 1.06 -8.08
C GLY A 104 -6.29 0.69 -7.00
N VAL A 105 -4.99 0.67 -7.31
CA VAL A 105 -3.91 0.53 -6.32
C VAL A 105 -3.04 1.77 -6.22
N ILE A 106 -2.45 1.97 -5.06
CA ILE A 106 -1.67 3.15 -4.71
C ILE A 106 -0.17 2.93 -4.91
N PHE A 107 0.47 3.92 -5.50
CA PHE A 107 1.92 4.06 -5.60
C PHE A 107 2.33 5.39 -4.96
N ASP A 108 3.18 5.34 -3.96
CA ASP A 108 3.76 6.51 -3.32
C ASP A 108 5.29 6.42 -3.34
N PRO A 109 5.96 7.12 -4.27
CA PRO A 109 7.41 7.11 -4.40
C PRO A 109 8.12 8.01 -3.38
N THR A 110 7.38 8.71 -2.53
CA THR A 110 7.93 9.78 -1.67
C THR A 110 7.79 9.51 -0.18
N CYS A 111 6.90 8.60 0.22
CA CYS A 111 6.89 8.08 1.59
C CYS A 111 8.16 7.27 1.89
N GLU A 112 8.50 7.16 3.17
CA GLU A 112 9.63 6.38 3.66
C GLU A 112 9.14 5.27 4.61
N PRO A 113 9.24 3.98 4.22
CA PRO A 113 9.72 3.47 2.94
C PRO A 113 8.74 3.74 1.79
N ALA A 114 9.24 3.81 0.55
CA ALA A 114 8.40 3.99 -0.65
C ALA A 114 7.39 2.84 -0.79
N LEU A 115 6.14 3.18 -1.10
CA LEU A 115 5.02 2.23 -1.10
C LEU A 115 4.61 1.89 -2.52
N TYR A 116 4.79 0.62 -2.87
CA TYR A 116 4.48 0.08 -4.18
C TYR A 116 3.21 -0.78 -4.10
N ARG A 117 2.24 -0.52 -4.99
CA ARG A 117 0.98 -1.28 -5.13
C ARG A 117 0.27 -1.55 -3.81
N GLN A 118 0.07 -0.52 -3.00
CA GLN A 118 -0.72 -0.65 -1.77
C GLN A 118 -2.21 -0.62 -2.08
N SER A 119 -3.00 -1.42 -1.36
CA SER A 119 -4.46 -1.27 -1.40
C SER A 119 -4.86 0.06 -0.77
N TRP A 120 -5.96 0.62 -1.27
CA TRP A 120 -6.56 1.82 -0.69
C TRP A 120 -6.85 1.67 0.80
N ASP A 121 -7.38 0.54 1.25
CA ASP A 121 -7.71 0.32 2.66
C ASP A 121 -6.51 0.42 3.58
N LYS A 122 -5.38 -0.18 3.17
CA LYS A 122 -4.14 -0.12 3.94
C LYS A 122 -3.56 1.29 3.91
N TYR A 123 -3.55 1.92 2.74
CA TYR A 123 -3.03 3.26 2.57
C TYR A 123 -3.86 4.31 3.34
N ASN A 124 -5.19 4.16 3.36
CA ASN A 124 -6.11 5.03 4.09
C ASN A 124 -5.87 5.02 5.60
N LYS A 125 -5.58 3.84 6.18
CA LYS A 125 -5.20 3.74 7.59
C LYS A 125 -3.92 4.51 7.86
N ASN A 126 -2.93 4.40 6.96
CA ASN A 126 -1.68 5.15 7.09
C ASN A 126 -1.89 6.66 6.97
N LEU A 127 -2.69 7.14 6.01
CA LEU A 127 -3.00 8.56 5.84
C LEU A 127 -3.60 9.17 7.11
N ASP A 128 -4.49 8.46 7.80
CA ASP A 128 -5.10 8.95 9.04
C ASP A 128 -4.07 9.06 10.19
N ILE A 129 -3.21 8.04 10.32
CA ILE A 129 -2.09 8.00 11.27
C ILE A 129 -1.09 9.13 10.99
N TRP A 130 -0.81 9.41 9.72
CA TRP A 130 0.08 10.48 9.27
C TRP A 130 -0.58 11.87 9.31
N GLY A 131 -1.84 11.96 9.75
CA GLY A 131 -2.51 13.23 9.99
C GLY A 131 -3.07 13.90 8.74
N PHE A 132 -3.35 13.17 7.65
CA PHE A 132 -3.97 13.75 6.46
C PHE A 132 -5.50 13.84 6.54
N ASP A 133 -6.06 14.91 5.97
CA ASP A 133 -7.51 15.15 5.90
C ASP A 133 -8.09 14.59 4.60
N ARG A 134 -8.87 13.51 4.74
CA ARG A 134 -9.52 12.82 3.62
C ARG A 134 -10.64 13.62 2.96
N LYS A 135 -11.11 14.71 3.57
CA LYS A 135 -12.13 15.58 2.98
C LYS A 135 -11.57 16.51 1.91
N GLN A 136 -10.26 16.66 1.84
CA GLN A 136 -9.56 17.56 0.93
C GLN A 136 -8.68 16.74 -0.03
N ILE A 137 -9.34 15.87 -0.78
CA ILE A 137 -8.71 15.08 -1.83
C ILE A 137 -9.04 15.70 -3.17
N ILE A 138 -8.00 16.01 -3.94
CA ILE A 138 -8.11 16.45 -5.33
C ILE A 138 -7.49 15.36 -6.19
N SER A 139 -8.24 14.82 -7.14
CA SER A 139 -7.74 13.90 -8.15
C SER A 139 -7.57 14.62 -9.48
N GLN A 140 -6.43 14.39 -10.12
CA GLN A 140 -6.15 14.90 -11.47
C GLN A 140 -5.83 13.71 -12.36
N GLY A 141 -6.62 13.55 -13.42
CA GLY A 141 -6.31 12.58 -14.47
C GLY A 141 -5.02 12.96 -15.18
N TYR A 142 -4.57 12.08 -16.08
CA TYR A 142 -3.42 12.39 -16.91
C TYR A 142 -3.72 13.54 -17.89
N GLU A 143 -3.05 14.68 -17.74
CA GLU A 143 -3.15 15.84 -18.64
C GLU A 143 -1.85 16.09 -19.45
N GLY A 144 -0.83 15.25 -19.25
CA GLY A 144 0.53 15.45 -19.77
C GLY A 144 1.37 16.41 -18.93
N VAL A 145 2.69 16.24 -18.93
CA VAL A 145 3.62 17.18 -18.30
C VAL A 145 4.01 18.27 -19.29
N TYR A 146 3.66 19.52 -18.98
CA TYR A 146 4.21 20.70 -19.64
C TYR A 146 5.56 21.01 -18.99
N LEU A 147 6.66 20.54 -19.60
CA LEU A 147 8.02 20.94 -19.25
C LEU A 147 8.36 22.31 -19.84
#